data_AF-A0A5M4EKT6-F1
#
_entry.id   AF-A0A5M4EKT6-F1
#
_cell.length_a   1.000
_cell.length_b   1.000
_cell.length_c   1.000
_cell.angle_alpha   90.00
_cell.angle_beta   90.00
_cell.angle_gamma   90.00
#
_symmetry.space_group_name_H-M   'P 1'
#
loop_
_entity.id
_entity.type
_entity.pdbx_description
1 polymer ?
#
loop_
_entity_poly.entity_id
_entity_poly.type
_entity_poly.pdbx_seq_one_letter_code
_entity_poly.pdbx_strand_id
1 'polypeptide(L)'
;MCKIFLTKLLIKRINFCSDVLGNPSKILVQNIFNKTPDKENILNICCDELGYIELHSSTKEALNDYIQEDEFKINKEFISILIKLIVSSREYQMV
;
A
#
# COMPACT_ATOMS: atom_id res chain seq x y z
N MET A 1 -25.41 -16.96 7.10
CA MET A 1 -24.82 -17.39 5.81
C MET A 1 -24.15 -16.26 5.01
N CYS A 2 -24.56 -14.98 5.16
CA CYS A 2 -23.96 -13.86 4.41
C CYS A 2 -22.51 -13.48 4.77
N LYS A 3 -22.06 -13.72 6.01
CA LYS A 3 -20.72 -13.28 6.47
C LYS A 3 -19.57 -13.91 5.67
N ILE A 4 -19.65 -15.21 5.35
CA ILE A 4 -18.59 -15.97 4.65
C ILE A 4 -18.43 -15.53 3.19
N PHE A 5 -19.52 -15.16 2.52
CA PHE A 5 -19.48 -14.75 1.11
C PHE A 5 -18.84 -13.37 0.93
N LEU A 6 -19.10 -12.45 1.86
CA LEU A 6 -18.44 -11.13 1.93
C LEU A 6 -16.93 -11.27 2.16
N THR A 7 -16.50 -12.18 3.05
CA THR A 7 -15.07 -12.40 3.30
C THR A 7 -14.34 -12.92 2.06
N LYS A 8 -14.94 -13.87 1.32
CA LYS A 8 -14.32 -14.41 0.09
C LYS A 8 -14.20 -13.37 -1.04
N LEU A 9 -15.16 -12.46 -1.16
CA LEU A 9 -15.11 -11.37 -2.15
C LEU A 9 -14.08 -10.31 -1.78
N LEU A 10 -13.98 -9.94 -0.50
CA LEU A 10 -12.96 -9.01 -0.01
C LEU A 10 -11.56 -9.58 -0.23
N ILE A 11 -11.31 -10.84 0.11
CA ILE A 11 -10.01 -11.50 -0.13
C ILE A 11 -9.66 -11.48 -1.63
N LYS A 12 -10.62 -11.74 -2.52
CA LYS A 12 -10.38 -11.68 -3.97
C LYS A 12 -10.04 -10.26 -4.45
N ARG A 13 -10.67 -9.23 -3.90
CA ARG A 13 -10.36 -7.82 -4.24
C ARG A 13 -8.99 -7.40 -3.69
N ILE A 14 -8.65 -7.82 -2.47
CA ILE A 14 -7.35 -7.63 -1.85
C ILE A 14 -6.27 -8.23 -2.74
N ASN A 15 -6.43 -9.51 -3.11
CA ASN A 15 -5.45 -10.20 -3.96
C ASN A 15 -5.34 -9.55 -5.33
N PHE A 16 -6.47 -9.14 -5.95
CA PHE A 16 -6.44 -8.48 -7.25
C PHE A 16 -5.76 -7.10 -7.20
N CYS A 17 -6.10 -6.24 -6.24
CA CYS A 17 -5.47 -4.91 -6.13
C CYS A 17 -4.00 -5.03 -5.74
N SER A 18 -3.67 -5.96 -4.84
CA SER A 18 -2.30 -6.28 -4.44
C SER A 18 -1.46 -6.77 -5.63
N ASP A 19 -2.00 -7.66 -6.47
CA ASP A 19 -1.29 -8.19 -7.64
C ASP A 19 -1.21 -7.18 -8.80
N VAL A 20 -2.22 -6.32 -8.97
CA VAL A 20 -2.30 -5.34 -10.07
C VAL A 20 -1.53 -4.06 -9.77
N LEU A 21 -1.60 -3.54 -8.54
CA LEU A 21 -0.98 -2.27 -8.15
C LEU A 21 0.39 -2.46 -7.50
N GLY A 22 0.58 -3.57 -6.78
CA GLY A 22 1.85 -3.94 -6.17
C GLY A 22 2.81 -4.64 -7.13
N ASN A 23 2.68 -4.51 -8.45
CA ASN A 23 3.67 -5.06 -9.38
C ASN A 23 4.82 -4.04 -9.57
N PRO A 24 6.09 -4.40 -9.30
CA PRO A 24 7.25 -3.50 -9.43
C PRO A 24 7.44 -2.88 -10.82
N SER A 25 6.86 -3.52 -11.85
CA SER A 25 6.94 -3.08 -13.25
C SER A 25 5.90 -2.02 -13.61
N LYS A 26 4.95 -1.73 -12.73
CA LYS A 26 3.88 -0.76 -13.00
C LYS A 26 4.40 0.67 -12.93
N ILE A 27 3.81 1.52 -13.78
CA ILE A 27 4.08 2.97 -13.83
C ILE A 27 3.94 3.59 -12.44
N LEU A 28 2.98 3.15 -11.63
CA LEU A 28 2.78 3.60 -10.25
C LEU A 28 4.05 3.43 -9.38
N VAL A 29 4.61 2.21 -9.32
CA VAL A 29 5.82 1.92 -8.55
C VAL A 29 7.02 2.70 -9.10
N GLN A 30 7.10 2.84 -10.43
CA GLN A 30 8.16 3.63 -11.06
C GLN A 30 8.04 5.12 -10.75
N ASN A 31 6.84 5.69 -10.78
CA ASN A 31 6.58 7.09 -10.45
C ASN A 31 6.98 7.39 -9.00
N ILE A 32 6.57 6.54 -8.08
CA ILE A 32 6.94 6.66 -6.65
C ILE A 32 8.45 6.57 -6.50
N PHE A 33 9.11 5.59 -7.13
CA PHE A 33 10.56 5.44 -7.04
C PHE A 33 11.32 6.62 -7.67
N ASN A 34 10.84 7.16 -8.78
CA ASN A 34 11.44 8.31 -9.48
C ASN A 34 11.31 9.62 -8.69
N LYS A 35 10.37 9.72 -7.75
CA LYS A 35 10.27 10.84 -6.80
C LYS A 35 11.34 10.80 -5.71
N THR A 36 12.25 9.82 -5.74
CA THR A 36 13.34 9.61 -4.77
C THR A 36 12.84 9.69 -3.32
N PRO A 37 11.93 8.78 -2.92
CA PRO A 37 11.31 8.83 -1.61
C PRO A 37 12.32 8.51 -0.50
N ASP A 38 12.15 9.15 0.64
CA ASP A 38 12.82 8.88 1.90
C ASP A 38 11.87 8.17 2.88
N LYS A 39 12.39 7.70 4.02
CA LYS A 39 11.58 6.95 5.00
C LYS A 39 10.44 7.79 5.59
N GLU A 40 10.55 9.12 5.59
CA GLU A 40 9.53 10.01 6.17
C GLU A 40 8.41 10.33 5.17
N ASN A 41 8.73 10.38 3.87
CA ASN A 41 7.82 10.83 2.83
C ASN A 41 7.23 9.69 1.98
N ILE A 42 7.81 8.49 2.02
CA ILE A 42 7.42 7.38 1.14
C ILE A 42 5.94 6.99 1.32
N LEU A 43 5.44 7.01 2.56
CA LEU A 43 4.04 6.69 2.85
C LEU A 43 3.09 7.72 2.22
N ASN A 44 3.42 9.01 2.34
CA ASN A 44 2.61 10.08 1.76
C ASN A 44 2.63 10.02 0.23
N ILE A 45 3.80 9.81 -0.38
CA ILE A 45 3.94 9.69 -1.82
C ILE A 45 3.12 8.49 -2.35
N CYS A 46 3.12 7.36 -1.63
CA CYS A 46 2.28 6.22 -1.96
C CYS A 46 0.79 6.56 -1.89
N CYS A 47 0.33 7.24 -0.83
CA CYS A 47 -1.07 7.66 -0.70
C CYS A 47 -1.50 8.63 -1.79
N ASP A 48 -0.66 9.60 -2.15
CA ASP A 48 -0.93 10.58 -3.20
C ASP A 48 -1.08 9.90 -4.57
N GLU A 49 -0.13 9.03 -4.92
CA GLU A 49 -0.14 8.30 -6.19
C GLU A 49 -1.27 7.27 -6.29
N LEU A 50 -1.78 6.79 -5.15
CA LEU A 50 -2.97 5.94 -5.08
C LEU A 50 -4.29 6.72 -5.12
N GLY A 51 -4.24 8.05 -5.31
CA GLY A 51 -5.41 8.91 -5.44
C GLY A 51 -5.76 9.71 -4.18
N TYR A 52 -4.74 10.16 -3.45
CA TYR A 52 -4.86 10.98 -2.22
C TYR A 52 -5.66 10.27 -1.12
N ILE A 53 -5.23 9.04 -0.80
CA ILE A 53 -5.93 8.22 0.18
C ILE A 53 -5.59 8.65 1.61
N GLU A 54 -6.62 8.95 2.39
CA GLU A 54 -6.48 9.22 3.82
C GLU A 54 -6.57 7.92 4.62
N LEU A 55 -5.41 7.45 5.07
CA LEU A 55 -5.32 6.35 6.02
C LEU A 55 -5.65 6.81 7.44
N HIS A 56 -6.30 5.95 8.23
CA HIS A 56 -6.53 6.20 9.65
C HIS A 56 -5.20 6.30 10.40
N SER A 57 -5.16 7.07 11.48
CA SER A 57 -3.94 7.32 12.27
C SER A 57 -3.27 6.02 12.73
N SER A 58 -4.05 5.05 13.22
CA SER A 58 -3.53 3.74 13.62
C SER A 58 -2.87 2.95 12.48
N THR A 59 -3.39 3.06 11.26
CA THR A 59 -2.85 2.39 10.08
C THR A 59 -1.57 3.10 9.62
N LYS A 60 -1.53 4.43 9.69
CA LYS A 60 -0.32 5.22 9.42
C LYS A 60 0.80 4.91 10.40
N GLU A 61 0.50 4.82 11.69
CA GLU A 61 1.48 4.45 12.72
C GLU A 61 2.06 3.06 12.45
N ALA A 62 1.21 2.04 12.24
CA ALA A 62 1.69 0.68 11.97
C ALA A 62 2.54 0.57 10.68
N LEU A 63 2.20 1.33 9.63
CA LEU A 63 3.01 1.39 8.41
C LEU A 63 4.31 2.14 8.60
N ASN A 64 4.30 3.24 9.37
CA ASN A 64 5.51 3.98 9.71
C ASN A 64 6.47 3.13 10.55
N ASP A 65 5.97 2.39 11.54
CA ASP A 65 6.78 1.47 12.33
C ASP A 65 7.48 0.45 11.40
N TYR A 66 6.72 -0.13 10.46
CA TYR A 66 7.25 -1.05 9.44
C TYR A 66 8.30 -0.40 8.51
N ILE A 67 8.14 0.87 8.15
CA ILE A 67 9.10 1.61 7.29
C ILE A 67 10.38 1.96 8.06
N GLN A 68 10.27 2.25 9.36
CA GLN A 68 11.39 2.67 10.20
C GLN A 68 12.28 1.50 10.63
N GLU A 69 11.84 0.24 10.49
CA GLU A 69 12.70 -0.94 10.68
C GLU A 69 14.01 -0.82 9.86
N ASP A 70 15.15 -0.96 10.55
CA ASP A 70 16.48 -0.60 10.03
C ASP A 70 16.94 -1.46 8.83
N GLU A 71 16.32 -2.61 8.61
CA GLU A 71 16.71 -3.55 7.56
C GLU A 71 16.22 -3.18 6.15
N PHE A 72 15.28 -2.24 6.01
CA PHE A 72 14.66 -1.95 4.72
C PHE A 72 15.37 -0.83 3.95
N LYS A 73 15.86 -1.19 2.75
CA LYS A 73 16.25 -0.22 1.72
C LYS A 73 15.05 0.13 0.85
N ILE A 74 14.84 1.43 0.63
CA ILE A 74 13.84 1.91 -0.31
C ILE A 74 14.22 1.49 -1.72
N ASN A 75 13.52 0.48 -2.23
CA ASN A 75 13.65 -0.04 -3.58
C ASN A 75 12.25 -0.29 -4.17
N LYS A 76 12.18 -0.67 -5.45
CA LYS A 76 10.90 -0.92 -6.13
C LYS A 76 10.09 -2.07 -5.50
N GLU A 77 10.77 -3.07 -4.92
CA GLU A 77 10.11 -4.18 -4.23
C GLU A 77 9.48 -3.74 -2.92
N PHE A 78 10.19 -2.92 -2.14
CA PHE A 78 9.68 -2.32 -0.91
C PHE A 78 8.46 -1.43 -1.19
N ILE A 79 8.54 -0.57 -2.20
CA ILE A 79 7.41 0.27 -2.62
C ILE A 79 6.22 -0.61 -3.04
N SER A 80 6.48 -1.69 -3.78
CA SER A 80 5.46 -2.67 -4.16
C SER A 80 4.78 -3.28 -2.93
N ILE A 81 5.54 -3.71 -1.92
CA ILE A 81 5.02 -4.26 -0.66
C ILE A 81 4.21 -3.20 0.09
N LEU A 82 4.71 -1.97 0.19
CA LEU A 82 4.03 -0.88 0.88
C LEU A 82 2.67 -0.57 0.22
N ILE A 83 2.62 -0.50 -1.11
CA ILE A 83 1.37 -0.35 -1.85
C ILE A 83 0.43 -1.51 -1.54
N LYS A 84 0.91 -2.75 -1.51
CA LYS A 84 0.09 -3.93 -1.17
C LYS A 84 -0.53 -3.81 0.21
N LEU A 85 0.23 -3.31 1.19
CA LEU A 85 -0.28 -3.09 2.55
C LEU A 85 -1.34 -1.98 2.57
N ILE A 86 -1.11 -0.87 1.88
CA ILE A 86 -2.06 0.24 1.78
C ILE A 86 -3.37 -0.20 1.10
N VAL A 87 -3.31 -0.92 -0.04
CA VAL A 87 -4.53 -1.39 -0.72
C VAL A 87 -5.24 -2.51 0.06
N SER A 88 -4.52 -3.20 0.94
CA SER A 88 -5.08 -4.18 1.87
C SER A 88 -5.66 -3.55 3.14
N SER A 89 -5.43 -2.25 3.37
CA SER A 89 -6.06 -1.51 4.46
C SER A 89 -7.58 -1.42 4.27
N ARG A 90 -8.29 -1.25 5.39
CA ARG A 90 -9.74 -1.17 5.39
C ARG A 90 -10.21 0.11 4.68
N GLU A 91 -9.43 1.16 4.81
CA GLU A 91 -9.67 2.51 4.29
C GLU A 91 -9.71 2.48 2.77
N TYR A 92 -8.73 1.86 2.12
CA TYR A 92 -8.73 1.68 0.67
C TYR A 92 -9.92 0.84 0.18
N GLN A 93 -10.35 -0.16 0.95
CA GLN A 93 -11.42 -1.10 0.55
C GLN A 93 -12.84 -0.56 0.76
N MET A 94 -12.98 0.50 1.56
CA MET A 94 -14.27 1.15 1.82
C MET A 94 -14.50 2.39 0.94
N VAL A 95 -13.49 2.84 0.19
CA VAL A 95 -13.61 3.86 -0.87
C VAL A 95 -14.44 3.32 -2.03
#